data_AF-A0A842YBX6-F1
#
_entry.id   AF-A0A842YBX6-F1
#
_cell.length_a   1.000
_cell.length_b   1.000
_cell.length_c   1.000
_cell.angle_alpha   90.00
_cell.angle_beta   90.00
_cell.angle_gamma   90.00
#
_symmetry.space_group_name_H-M   'P 1'
#
loop_
_entity.id
_entity.type
_entity.pdbx_description
1 polymer ?
#
loop_
_entity_poly.entity_id
_entity_poly.type
_entity_poly.pdbx_seq_one_letter_code
_entity_poly.pdbx_strand_id
1 'polypeptide(L)'
;MMNDDYYDDSYHQQGSGSNMGRWAIFAIALILGALGIYGIILSVPLEFVYLYTIFYIPMVVFFLYYTFRWAQGRDVAHTDINKDDQILESMRKHALPIEQAELSDTIRCTNCGMSFELVNAIPVESEVFLCPFCDTRLHIK
;
A
#
# COMPACT_ATOMS: atom_id res chain seq x y z
N MET A 1 38.80 -14.54 -1.70
CA MET A 1 37.46 -15.15 -1.52
C MET A 1 36.50 -13.98 -1.38
N MET A 2 36.07 -13.32 -2.45
CA MET A 2 35.18 -13.73 -3.56
C MET A 2 33.79 -14.16 -3.04
N ASN A 3 32.84 -13.21 -3.21
CA ASN A 3 31.37 -13.25 -3.27
C ASN A 3 30.58 -14.23 -2.40
N ASP A 4 29.58 -13.70 -1.68
CA ASP A 4 28.24 -14.33 -1.53
C ASP A 4 27.13 -13.35 -1.08
N ASP A 5 27.31 -12.02 -1.16
CA ASP A 5 26.23 -11.05 -0.89
C ASP A 5 25.38 -10.70 -2.13
N TYR A 6 25.42 -11.54 -3.16
CA TYR A 6 24.49 -11.45 -4.29
C TYR A 6 23.18 -12.13 -3.89
N TYR A 7 22.43 -11.50 -2.98
CA TYR A 7 21.05 -11.89 -2.77
C TYR A 7 20.31 -11.69 -4.08
N ASP A 8 19.79 -12.82 -4.53
CA ASP A 8 19.11 -13.09 -5.76
C ASP A 8 17.79 -12.32 -5.84
N ASP A 9 17.86 -11.03 -6.19
CA ASP A 9 16.73 -10.15 -6.47
C ASP A 9 16.04 -10.50 -7.83
N SER A 10 16.28 -11.72 -8.34
CA SER A 10 15.73 -12.22 -9.61
C SER A 10 14.32 -12.80 -9.46
N TYR A 11 13.87 -13.13 -8.25
CA TYR A 11 12.69 -13.98 -8.05
C TYR A 11 11.35 -13.26 -7.86
N HIS A 12 11.30 -11.91 -7.93
CA HIS A 12 10.04 -11.16 -7.87
C HIS A 12 9.80 -10.20 -9.04
N GLN A 13 10.43 -10.42 -10.20
CA GLN A 13 9.98 -9.81 -11.46
C GLN A 13 8.81 -10.59 -12.09
N GLN A 14 7.76 -10.87 -11.31
CA GLN A 14 6.47 -11.25 -11.87
C GLN A 14 5.75 -9.99 -12.41
N GLY A 15 6.45 -9.26 -13.27
CA GLY A 15 5.94 -8.09 -13.95
C GLY A 15 4.93 -8.55 -15.00
N SER A 16 3.68 -8.11 -14.84
CA SER A 16 2.70 -8.07 -15.93
C SER A 16 3.40 -7.62 -17.21
N GLY A 17 3.54 -8.52 -18.19
CA GLY A 17 4.39 -8.33 -19.37
C GLY A 17 4.26 -6.93 -19.98
N SER A 18 5.40 -6.32 -20.30
CA SER A 18 5.46 -5.01 -20.97
C SER A 18 4.65 -5.05 -22.27
N ASN A 19 3.49 -4.39 -22.28
CA ASN A 19 2.59 -4.33 -23.43
C ASN A 19 2.84 -3.05 -24.24
N MET A 20 2.86 -3.15 -25.56
CA MET A 20 3.10 -2.01 -26.46
C MET A 20 2.08 -0.87 -26.26
N GLY A 21 0.84 -1.19 -25.86
CA GLY A 21 -0.19 -0.20 -25.50
C GLY A 21 0.17 0.65 -24.28
N ARG A 22 0.92 0.12 -23.30
CA ARG A 22 1.36 0.90 -22.14
C ARG A 22 2.41 1.94 -22.53
N TRP A 23 3.31 1.58 -23.43
CA TRP A 23 4.30 2.50 -24.00
C TRP A 23 3.67 3.58 -24.86
N ALA A 24 2.60 3.27 -25.60
CA ALA A 24 1.84 4.27 -26.34
C ALA A 24 1.23 5.33 -25.39
N ILE A 25 0.68 4.90 -24.24
CA ILE A 25 0.16 5.83 -23.21
C ILE A 25 1.28 6.70 -22.64
N PHE A 26 2.45 6.13 -22.35
CA PHE A 26 3.61 6.92 -21.91
C PHE A 26 4.03 7.96 -22.96
N ALA A 27 4.08 7.59 -24.24
CA ALA A 27 4.41 8.52 -25.31
C ALA A 27 3.39 9.66 -25.44
N ILE A 28 2.09 9.36 -25.30
CA ILE A 28 1.02 10.37 -25.28
C ILE A 28 1.18 11.30 -24.08
N ALA A 29 1.46 10.75 -22.89
CA ALA A 29 1.71 11.53 -21.69
C ALA A 29 2.90 12.50 -21.85
N LEU A 30 3.97 12.05 -22.52
CA LEU A 30 5.14 12.87 -22.82
C LEU A 30 4.78 14.03 -23.76
N ILE A 31 4.03 13.75 -24.83
CA ILE A 31 3.57 14.78 -25.77
C ILE A 31 2.68 15.81 -25.04
N LEU A 32 1.74 15.36 -24.21
CA LEU A 32 0.87 16.25 -23.44
C LEU A 32 1.65 17.11 -22.44
N GLY A 33 2.67 16.56 -21.78
CA GLY A 33 3.56 17.30 -20.90
C GLY A 33 4.29 18.43 -21.63
N ALA A 34 4.85 18.14 -22.81
CA ALA A 34 5.53 19.16 -23.63
C ALA A 34 4.55 20.24 -24.15
N LEU A 35 3.36 19.83 -24.62
CA LEU A 35 2.32 20.76 -25.06
C LEU A 35 1.82 21.66 -23.92
N GLY A 36 1.78 21.15 -22.68
CA GLY A 36 1.39 21.97 -21.54
C GLY A 36 2.42 23.05 -21.21
N ILE A 37 3.73 22.76 -21.33
CA ILE A 37 4.77 23.80 -21.18
C ILE A 37 4.56 24.89 -22.24
N TYR A 38 4.37 24.50 -23.50
CA TYR A 38 4.12 25.43 -24.59
C TYR A 38 2.84 26.26 -24.35
N GLY A 39 1.78 25.61 -23.86
CA GLY A 39 0.53 26.26 -23.49
C GLY A 39 0.71 27.32 -22.41
N ILE A 40 1.50 27.04 -21.35
CA ILE A 40 1.80 28.01 -20.29
C ILE A 40 2.50 29.25 -20.85
N ILE A 41 3.48 29.06 -21.74
CA ILE A 41 4.24 30.16 -22.34
C ILE A 41 3.33 31.07 -23.18
N LEU A 42 2.36 30.51 -23.91
CA LEU A 42 1.47 31.29 -24.77
C LEU A 42 0.29 31.93 -24.03
N SER A 43 -0.16 31.34 -22.93
CA SER A 43 -1.40 31.75 -22.25
C SER A 43 -1.19 32.66 -21.05
N VAL A 44 0.03 32.70 -20.49
CA VAL A 44 0.33 33.40 -19.24
C VAL A 44 1.28 34.56 -19.50
N PRO A 45 1.09 35.74 -18.85
CA PRO A 45 2.05 36.84 -18.91
C PRO A 45 3.44 36.39 -18.41
N LEU A 46 4.50 36.90 -19.06
CA LEU A 46 5.90 36.48 -18.80
C LEU A 46 6.30 36.50 -17.32
N GLU A 47 5.77 37.44 -16.55
CA GLU A 47 6.05 37.61 -15.12
C GLU A 47 5.55 36.42 -14.27
N PHE A 48 4.49 35.73 -14.71
CA PHE A 48 3.92 34.60 -14.01
C PHE A 48 4.39 33.24 -14.53
N VAL A 49 5.04 33.18 -15.71
CA VAL A 49 5.51 31.92 -16.32
C VAL A 49 6.39 31.12 -15.36
N TYR A 50 7.31 31.79 -14.64
CA TYR A 50 8.17 31.14 -13.65
C TYR A 50 7.37 30.49 -12.51
N LEU A 51 6.32 31.16 -12.02
CA LEU A 51 5.49 30.64 -10.95
C LEU A 51 4.66 29.44 -11.40
N TYR A 52 4.16 29.41 -12.64
CA TYR A 52 3.44 28.25 -13.15
C TYR A 52 4.38 27.07 -13.46
N THR A 53 5.55 27.35 -14.04
CA THR A 53 6.52 26.30 -14.41
C THR A 53 7.15 25.61 -13.20
N ILE A 54 7.37 26.31 -12.08
CA ILE A 54 7.96 25.69 -10.88
C ILE A 54 7.07 24.60 -10.25
N PHE A 55 5.74 24.70 -10.39
CA PHE A 55 4.82 23.66 -9.94
C PHE A 55 4.52 22.64 -11.04
N TYR A 56 4.39 23.10 -12.27
CA TYR A 56 4.05 22.25 -13.41
C TYR A 56 5.15 21.24 -13.74
N ILE A 57 6.42 21.67 -13.76
CA ILE A 57 7.54 20.80 -14.15
C ILE A 57 7.68 19.61 -13.18
N PRO A 58 7.74 19.77 -11.85
CA PRO A 58 7.80 18.64 -10.93
C PRO A 58 6.59 17.70 -11.09
N MET A 59 5.37 18.26 -11.21
CA MET A 59 4.16 17.47 -11.39
C MET A 59 4.24 16.59 -12.64
N VAL A 60 4.65 17.15 -13.78
CA VAL A 60 4.82 16.41 -15.03
C VAL A 60 5.94 15.37 -14.91
N VAL A 61 7.06 15.70 -14.27
CA VAL A 61 8.17 14.75 -14.06
C VAL A 61 7.71 13.55 -13.22
N PHE A 62 6.99 13.78 -12.12
CA PHE A 62 6.43 12.70 -11.29
C PHE A 62 5.42 11.85 -12.07
N PHE A 63 4.55 12.49 -12.86
CA PHE A 63 3.58 11.79 -13.70
C PHE A 63 4.25 10.95 -14.80
N LEU A 64 5.29 11.47 -15.45
CA LEU A 64 6.07 10.75 -16.45
C LEU A 64 6.84 9.59 -15.82
N TYR A 65 7.42 9.80 -14.63
CA TYR A 65 8.08 8.73 -13.88
C TYR A 65 7.11 7.60 -13.52
N TYR A 66 5.92 7.95 -13.03
CA TYR A 66 4.85 6.99 -12.72
C TYR A 66 4.46 6.17 -13.96
N THR A 67 4.13 6.86 -15.06
CA THR A 67 3.69 6.22 -16.31
C THR A 67 4.79 5.40 -16.96
N PHE A 68 6.06 5.81 -16.84
CA PHE A 68 7.23 5.04 -17.27
C PHE A 68 7.39 3.75 -16.48
N ARG A 69 7.33 3.82 -15.14
CA ARG A 69 7.40 2.64 -14.25
C ARG A 69 6.25 1.67 -14.54
N TRP A 70 5.04 2.20 -14.72
CA TRP A 70 3.88 1.44 -15.13
C TRP A 70 4.03 0.80 -16.51
N ALA A 71 4.61 1.52 -17.49
CA ALA A 71 4.88 0.98 -18.83
C ALA A 71 5.90 -0.15 -18.82
N GLN A 72 6.88 -0.11 -17.91
CA GLN A 72 7.82 -1.21 -17.65
C GLN A 72 7.16 -2.42 -16.97
N GLY A 73 5.89 -2.34 -16.55
CA GLY A 73 5.22 -3.39 -15.80
C GLY A 73 5.77 -3.54 -14.37
N ARG A 74 6.39 -2.48 -13.83
CA ARG A 74 6.86 -2.42 -12.45
C ARG A 74 5.86 -1.65 -11.61
N ASP A 75 5.50 -2.19 -10.46
CA ASP A 75 4.65 -1.49 -9.51
C ASP A 75 5.34 -0.22 -8.99
N VAL A 76 4.54 0.83 -8.81
CA VAL A 76 5.01 2.14 -8.32
C VAL A 76 5.15 2.14 -6.80
N ALA A 77 4.40 1.26 -6.11
CA ALA A 77 4.63 0.85 -4.73
C ALA A 77 4.35 -0.65 -4.66
N HIS A 78 5.32 -1.45 -4.22
CA HIS A 78 5.09 -2.87 -3.93
C HIS A 78 4.26 -2.97 -2.64
N THR A 79 2.93 -2.97 -2.77
CA THR A 79 2.10 -3.66 -1.78
C THR A 79 1.99 -5.11 -2.23
N ASP A 80 2.89 -5.94 -1.70
CA ASP A 80 2.84 -7.38 -1.89
C ASP A 80 1.69 -7.91 -1.03
N ILE A 81 0.48 -7.92 -1.62
CA ILE A 81 -0.76 -8.38 -0.98
C ILE A 81 -0.56 -9.79 -0.40
N ASN A 82 0.28 -10.62 -1.02
CA ASN A 82 0.55 -11.98 -0.58
C ASN A 82 1.45 -12.03 0.67
N LYS A 83 2.39 -11.09 0.80
CA LYS A 83 3.14 -10.89 2.06
C LYS A 83 2.27 -10.29 3.15
N ASP A 84 1.40 -9.34 2.81
CA ASP A 84 0.44 -8.81 3.76
C ASP A 84 -0.50 -9.92 4.25
N ASP A 85 -1.01 -10.77 3.35
CA ASP A 85 -1.83 -11.94 3.69
C ASP A 85 -1.06 -12.97 4.53
N GLN A 86 0.22 -13.22 4.25
CA GLN A 86 1.06 -14.08 5.09
C GLN A 86 1.32 -13.48 6.48
N ILE A 87 1.53 -12.17 6.57
CA ILE A 87 1.68 -11.46 7.83
C ILE A 87 0.36 -11.51 8.61
N LEU A 88 -0.78 -11.27 7.95
CA LEU A 88 -2.11 -11.37 8.54
C LEU A 88 -2.41 -12.80 9.00
N GLU A 89 -2.06 -13.81 8.21
CA GLU A 89 -2.23 -15.22 8.57
C GLU A 89 -1.30 -15.61 9.73
N SER A 90 -0.09 -15.06 9.77
CA SER A 90 0.80 -15.21 10.93
C SER A 90 0.21 -14.54 12.16
N MET A 91 -0.40 -13.35 12.04
CA MET A 91 -1.03 -12.65 13.14
C MET A 91 -2.31 -13.36 13.62
N ARG A 92 -3.07 -13.99 12.71
CA ARG A 92 -4.21 -14.86 13.04
C ARG A 92 -3.78 -16.11 13.82
N LYS A 93 -2.64 -16.72 13.47
CA LYS A 93 -2.07 -17.87 14.21
C LYS A 93 -1.65 -17.53 15.65
N HIS A 94 -1.37 -16.26 15.94
CA HIS A 94 -1.01 -15.77 17.28
C HIS A 94 -2.21 -15.21 18.07
N ALA A 95 -3.39 -15.16 17.48
CA ALA A 95 -4.61 -14.78 18.20
C ALA A 95 -5.08 -15.97 19.04
N LEU A 96 -5.22 -15.76 20.35
CA LEU A 96 -5.69 -16.81 21.24
C LEU A 96 -7.20 -17.02 21.03
N PRO A 97 -7.67 -18.27 20.88
CA PRO A 97 -9.10 -18.55 20.82
C PRO A 97 -9.73 -18.20 22.16
N ILE A 98 -10.92 -17.60 22.11
CA ILE A 98 -11.72 -17.33 23.30
C ILE A 98 -12.88 -18.31 23.37
N GLU A 99 -13.17 -18.81 24.56
CA GLU A 99 -14.44 -19.47 24.87
C GLU A 99 -15.49 -18.39 25.18
N GLN A 100 -16.51 -18.28 24.32
CA GLN A 100 -17.71 -17.51 24.64
C GLN A 100 -18.53 -18.27 25.67
N ALA A 101 -18.95 -17.61 26.75
CA ALA A 101 -19.95 -18.17 27.64
C ALA A 101 -21.32 -18.05 26.95
N GLU A 102 -21.99 -19.18 26.69
CA GLU A 102 -23.15 -19.37 25.79
C GLU A 102 -24.37 -18.43 25.97
N LEU A 103 -24.39 -17.53 26.95
CA LEU A 103 -25.54 -16.64 27.22
C LEU A 103 -25.17 -15.19 27.58
N SER A 104 -23.94 -14.74 27.37
CA SER A 104 -23.58 -13.32 27.62
C SER A 104 -22.55 -12.80 26.62
N ASP A 105 -22.67 -11.54 26.20
CA ASP A 105 -21.66 -10.81 25.40
C ASP A 105 -20.33 -10.57 26.16
N THR A 106 -20.13 -11.27 27.27
CA THR A 106 -18.90 -11.23 28.07
C THR A 106 -17.91 -12.28 27.58
N ILE A 107 -16.72 -11.80 27.28
CA ILE A 107 -15.62 -12.54 26.69
C ILE A 107 -14.51 -12.59 27.72
N ARG A 108 -13.93 -13.78 27.92
CA ARG A 108 -12.80 -13.96 28.84
C ARG A 108 -11.48 -14.04 28.08
N CYS A 109 -10.56 -13.12 28.35
CA CYS A 109 -9.21 -13.21 27.81
C CYS A 109 -8.48 -14.42 28.40
N THR A 110 -7.99 -15.32 27.55
CA THR A 110 -7.20 -16.49 27.96
C THR A 110 -5.77 -16.14 28.42
N ASN A 111 -5.28 -14.93 28.11
CA ASN A 111 -3.96 -14.46 28.52
C ASN A 111 -3.96 -13.80 29.91
N CYS A 112 -4.82 -12.80 30.15
CA CYS A 112 -4.88 -12.10 31.44
C CYS A 112 -5.98 -12.61 32.38
N GLY A 113 -6.85 -13.51 31.91
CA GLY A 113 -7.93 -14.10 32.70
C GLY A 113 -9.13 -13.18 32.96
N MET A 114 -9.05 -11.91 32.54
CA MET A 114 -10.08 -10.89 32.75
C MET A 114 -11.25 -11.07 31.79
N SER A 115 -12.47 -10.85 32.30
CA SER A 115 -13.70 -10.80 31.50
C SER A 115 -14.04 -9.36 31.12
N PHE A 116 -14.42 -9.14 29.87
CA PHE A 116 -14.89 -7.85 29.35
C PHE A 116 -16.05 -8.05 28.39
N GLU A 117 -16.90 -7.05 28.22
CA GLU A 117 -17.95 -7.06 27.19
C GLU A 117 -17.35 -6.78 25.81
N LEU A 118 -17.83 -7.49 24.78
CA LEU A 118 -17.37 -7.33 23.40
C LEU A 118 -17.45 -5.88 22.90
N VAL A 119 -18.45 -5.11 23.37
CA VAL A 119 -18.65 -3.69 23.03
C VAL A 119 -17.49 -2.82 23.49
N ASN A 120 -16.78 -3.22 24.54
CA ASN A 120 -15.63 -2.52 25.10
C ASN A 120 -14.29 -2.96 24.48
N ALA A 121 -14.32 -3.91 23.54
CA ALA A 121 -13.14 -4.38 22.84
C ALA A 121 -12.87 -3.50 21.61
N ILE A 122 -11.59 -3.20 21.36
CA ILE A 122 -11.20 -2.42 20.18
C ILE A 122 -11.19 -3.37 18.98
N PRO A 123 -12.04 -3.15 17.95
CA PRO A 123 -12.01 -3.98 16.76
C PRO A 123 -10.76 -3.68 15.95
N VAL A 124 -10.01 -4.72 15.59
CA VAL A 124 -8.85 -4.61 14.70
C VAL A 124 -9.24 -5.05 13.29
N GLU A 125 -9.95 -6.17 13.18
CA GLU A 125 -10.41 -6.79 11.94
C GLU A 125 -11.77 -7.49 12.15
N SER A 126 -12.37 -8.06 11.09
CA SER A 126 -13.54 -8.91 11.22
C SER A 126 -13.23 -10.09 12.16
N GLU A 127 -13.98 -10.20 13.25
CA GLU A 127 -13.88 -11.30 14.24
C GLU A 127 -12.60 -11.32 15.11
N VAL A 128 -11.75 -10.29 15.00
CA VAL A 128 -10.52 -10.13 15.83
C VAL A 128 -10.58 -8.86 16.66
N PHE A 129 -10.43 -9.03 17.97
CA PHE A 129 -10.54 -7.96 18.96
C PHE A 129 -9.29 -7.89 19.84
N LEU A 130 -8.96 -6.70 20.33
CA LEU A 130 -7.93 -6.53 21.36
C LEU A 130 -8.57 -6.58 22.74
N CYS A 131 -7.93 -7.30 23.66
CA CYS A 131 -8.30 -7.25 25.06
C CYS A 131 -8.02 -5.84 25.61
N PRO A 132 -9.00 -5.16 26.23
CA PRO A 132 -8.82 -3.80 26.76
C PRO A 132 -7.85 -3.71 27.96
N PHE A 133 -7.40 -4.85 28.51
CA PHE A 133 -6.55 -4.90 29.71
C PHE A 133 -5.10 -5.30 29.44
N CYS A 134 -4.85 -6.07 28.38
CA CYS A 134 -3.53 -6.62 28.10
C CYS A 134 -3.12 -6.53 26.62
N ASP A 135 -3.89 -5.83 25.81
CA ASP A 135 -3.70 -5.62 24.36
C ASP A 135 -3.43 -6.93 23.58
N THR A 136 -3.86 -8.05 24.13
CA THR A 136 -3.69 -9.34 23.50
C THR A 136 -4.74 -9.51 22.43
N ARG A 137 -4.32 -10.00 21.26
CA ARG A 137 -5.21 -10.30 20.15
C ARG A 137 -6.02 -11.54 20.45
N LEU A 138 -7.32 -11.40 20.33
CA LEU A 138 -8.28 -12.42 20.66
C LEU A 138 -9.17 -12.68 19.45
N HIS A 139 -9.34 -13.95 19.11
CA HIS A 139 -10.15 -14.37 17.97
C HIS A 139 -11.44 -15.02 18.48
N ILE A 140 -12.57 -14.50 18.01
CA ILE A 140 -13.87 -15.13 18.23
C ILE A 140 -14.05 -16.16 17.10
N LYS A 141 -14.13 -17.45 17.46
CA LYS A 141 -14.42 -18.51 16.49
C LYS A 141 -15.90 -18.54 16.14
#